data_AF-K2FDS2-F1
#
_entry.id   AF-K2FDS2-F1
#
_cell.length_a   1.000
_cell.length_b   1.000
_cell.length_c   1.000
_cell.angle_alpha   90.00
_cell.angle_beta   90.00
_cell.angle_gamma   90.00
#
_symmetry.space_group_name_H-M   'P 1'
#
loop_
_entity.id
_entity.type
_entity.pdbx_description
1 polymer ?
#
loop_
_entity_poly.entity_id
_entity_poly.type
_entity_poly.pdbx_seq_one_letter_code
_entity_poly.pdbx_strand_id
1 'polypeptide(L)' 'MVTLNKVQLIGNVVKDPEVKEVSNWQQVANLQVATSKQWKDADRTKKENSEFHSIVYEN' A
#
# COMPACT_ATOMS: atom_id res chain seq x y z
N MET A 1 18.49 -11.58 19.57
CA MET A 1 17.24 -10.78 19.65
C MET A 1 16.32 -11.25 18.55
N VAL A 2 15.03 -11.44 18.83
CA VAL A 2 14.02 -11.77 17.82
C VAL A 2 13.13 -10.54 17.65
N THR A 3 12.97 -10.07 16.41
CA THR A 3 12.13 -8.91 16.08
C THR A 3 11.02 -9.32 15.13
N LEU A 4 9.82 -8.76 15.32
CA LEU A 4 8.68 -8.97 14.44
C LEU A 4 8.59 -7.81 13.45
N ASN A 5 8.64 -8.13 12.16
CA ASN A 5 8.25 -7.22 11.09
C ASN A 5 7.05 -7.82 10.36
N LYS A 6 5.88 -7.20 10.54
CA LYS A 6 4.62 -7.64 9.93
C LYS A 6 3.77 -6.43 9.55
N VAL A 7 3.25 -6.44 8.33
CA VAL A 7 2.31 -5.43 7.82
C VAL A 7 0.98 -6.11 7.49
N GLN A 8 -0.13 -5.47 7.85
CA GLN A 8 -1.48 -5.82 7.38
C GLN A 8 -2.09 -4.56 6.78
N LEU A 9 -2.51 -4.63 5.52
CA LEU A 9 -3.04 -3.49 4.76
C LEU A 9 -4.35 -3.90 4.08
N ILE A 10 -5.37 -3.06 4.19
CA ILE A 10 -6.64 -3.19 3.46
C ILE A 10 -6.91 -1.85 2.81
N GLY A 11 -7.02 -1.86 1.49
CA GLY A 11 -7.21 -0.65 0.69
C GLY A 11 -7.60 -0.97 -0.73
N ASN A 12 -7.61 0.05 -1.58
CA ASN A 12 -7.98 -0.06 -2.98
C ASN A 12 -6.74 0.08 -3.88
N VAL A 13 -6.65 -0.74 -4.91
CA VAL A 13 -5.62 -0.60 -5.95
C VAL A 13 -5.94 0.65 -6.78
N VAL A 14 -4.96 1.55 -6.93
CA VAL A 14 -5.16 2.87 -7.54
C VAL A 14 -5.01 2.83 -9.06
N LYS A 15 -4.22 1.89 -9.57
CA LYS A 15 -3.97 1.66 -11.00
C LYS A 15 -3.61 0.20 -11.23
N ASP A 16 -3.71 -0.25 -12.48
CA ASP A 16 -3.30 -1.60 -12.87
C ASP A 16 -1.85 -1.87 -12.43
N PRO A 17 -1.56 -3.08 -11.89
CA PRO A 17 -0.21 -3.46 -11.47
C PRO A 17 0.79 -3.38 -12.63
N GLU A 18 1.97 -2.83 -12.36
CA GLU A 18 3.07 -2.82 -13.31
C GLU A 18 3.96 -4.04 -13.10
N VAL A 19 3.98 -4.96 -14.05
CA VAL A 19 4.87 -6.13 -14.06
C VAL A 19 6.10 -5.81 -14.91
N LYS A 20 7.29 -5.98 -14.31
CA LYS A 20 8.59 -5.74 -14.96
C LYS A 20 9.48 -6.95 -14.78
N GLU A 21 10.26 -7.27 -15.81
CA GLU A 21 11.36 -8.22 -15.71
C GLU A 21 12.63 -7.44 -15.37
N VAL A 22 13.28 -7.76 -14.25
CA VAL A 22 14.32 -6.90 -13.67
C VAL A 22 15.72 -7.48 -13.90
N SER A 23 15.86 -8.81 -13.89
CA SER A 23 17.04 -9.57 -14.33
C SER A 23 16.79 -11.07 -14.16
N ASN A 24 17.55 -11.94 -14.85
CA ASN A 24 17.53 -13.40 -14.63
C ASN A 24 16.12 -14.03 -14.56
N TRP A 25 15.19 -13.62 -15.43
CA TRP A 25 13.81 -14.12 -15.44
C TRP A 25 13.00 -13.82 -14.17
N GLN A 26 13.48 -12.92 -13.30
CA GLN A 26 12.77 -12.47 -12.11
C GLN A 26 11.70 -11.44 -12.50
N GLN A 27 10.45 -11.81 -12.25
CA GLN A 27 9.29 -10.95 -12.46
C GLN A 27 8.97 -10.21 -11.17
N VAL A 28 8.84 -8.90 -11.27
CA VAL A 28 8.45 -8.02 -10.17
C VAL A 28 7.17 -7.29 -10.53
N ALA A 29 6.16 -7.43 -9.67
CA ALA A 29 4.90 -6.70 -9.77
C ALA A 29 4.89 -5.55 -8.76
N ASN A 30 4.62 -4.33 -9.24
CA ASN A 30 4.47 -3.15 -8.41
C ASN A 30 2.99 -2.78 -8.33
N LEU A 31 2.45 -2.71 -7.12
CA LEU A 31 1.08 -2.26 -6.84
C LEU A 31 1.12 -0.95 -6.05
N GLN A 32 0.16 -0.06 -6.34
CA GLN A 32 -0.10 1.10 -5.53
C GLN A 32 -1.47 0.94 -4.87
N VAL A 33 -1.49 0.96 -3.54
CA VAL A 33 -2.70 0.77 -2.74
C VAL A 33 -3.01 2.04 -1.96
N ALA A 34 -4.21 2.57 -2.11
CA ALA A 34 -4.72 3.67 -1.30
C ALA A 34 -5.49 3.15 -0.09
N THR A 35 -5.19 3.70 1.09
CA THR A 35 -5.95 3.50 2.32
C THR A 35 -6.47 4.84 2.82
N SER A 36 -7.75 4.92 3.18
CA SER A 36 -8.33 6.14 3.74
C SER A 36 -8.66 5.97 5.22
N LYS A 37 -8.38 7.01 6.00
CA LYS A 37 -8.79 7.13 7.39
C LYS A 37 -9.78 8.28 7.50
N GLN A 38 -10.94 8.00 8.07
CA GLN A 38 -11.93 9.01 8.41
C GLN A 38 -11.98 9.21 9.92
N TRP A 39 -11.96 10.46 10.38
CA TRP A 39 -12.11 10.82 11.79
C TRP A 39 -12.86 12.14 11.94
N LYS A 40 -13.28 12.44 13.17
CA LYS A 40 -13.80 13.77 13.53
C LYS A 40 -12.72 14.55 14.26
N ASP A 41 -12.50 15.80 13.89
CA ASP A 41 -11.62 16.69 14.63
C ASP A 41 -12.29 17.31 15.87
N ALA A 42 -11.57 18.17 16.58
CA ALA A 42 -12.06 18.84 17.79
C ALA A 42 -13.34 19.66 17.54
N ASP A 43 -13.48 20.20 16.33
CA ASP A 43 -14.63 20.99 15.89
C ASP A 43 -15.80 20.12 15.38
N ARG A 44 -15.71 18.79 15.58
CA ARG A 44 -16.67 17.77 15.13
C ARG A 44 -16.85 17.71 13.60
N THR A 45 -15.90 18.26 12.84
CA THR A 45 -15.89 18.20 11.39
C THR A 45 -15.32 16.85 10.95
N LYS A 46 -15.97 16.21 9.98
CA LYS A 46 -15.45 14.98 9.37
C LYS A 46 -14.23 15.33 8.52
N LYS A 47 -13.11 14.65 8.79
CA LYS A 47 -11.89 14.70 7.98
C LYS A 47 -11.60 13.34 7.39
N GLU A 48 -11.01 13.35 6.21
CA GLU A 48 -10.53 12.18 5.51
C GLU A 48 -9.07 12.41 5.12
N ASN A 49 -8.23 11.39 5.34
CA ASN A 49 -6.85 11.37 4.91
C ASN A 49 -6.58 10.08 4.14
N SER A 50 -6.03 10.22 2.95
CA SER A 50 -5.67 9.11 2.08
C SER A 50 -4.15 8.94 2.07
N GLU A 51 -3.71 7.72 2.32
CA GLU A 51 -2.31 7.31 2.26
C GLU A 51 -2.11 6.36 1.08
N PHE A 52 -0.96 6.45 0.43
CA PHE A 52 -0.60 5.64 -0.74
C PHE A 52 0.61 4.78 -0.42
N HIS A 53 0.45 3.48 -0.59
CA HIS A 53 1.45 2.47 -0.24
C HIS A 53 1.94 1.78 -1.51
N SER A 54 3.26 1.64 -1.66
CA SER A 54 3.87 0.86 -2.73
C SER A 54 4.13 -0.55 -2.25
N ILE A 55 3.52 -1.54 -2.91
CA ILE A 55 3.71 -2.96 -2.63
C ILE A 55 4.50 -3.57 -3.76
N VAL A 56 5.61 -4.20 -3.43
CA VAL A 56 6.46 -4.93 -4.36
C VAL A 56 6.26 -6.41 -4.12
N TYR A 57 5.86 -7.13 -5.16
CA TYR A 57 5.77 -8.59 -5.16
C TYR A 57 6.82 -9.13 -6.12
N GLU A 58 7.66 -10.05 -5.65
CA GLU A 58 8.71 -10.71 -6.43
C GLU A 58 8.44 -12.22 -6.40
N ASN A 59 8.57 -12.88 -7.55
CA ASN A 59 8.44 -14.33 -7.68
C ASN A 59 9.81 -15.01 -7.82
#